data_AF-A0A8T6DCJ2-F1
#
_entry.id   AF-A0A8T6DCJ2-F1
#
_cell.length_a   1.000
_cell.length_b   1.000
_cell.length_c   1.000
_cell.angle_alpha   90.00
_cell.angle_beta   90.00
_cell.angle_gamma   90.00
#
_symmetry.space_group_name_H-M   'P 1'
#
loop_
_entity.id
_entity.type
_entity.pdbx_description
1 polymer ?
#
loop_
_entity_poly.entity_id
_entity_poly.type
_entity_poly.pdbx_seq_one_letter_code
_entity_poly.pdbx_strand_id
1 'polypeptide(L)'
;MVLATACLAGCATIDRVELDTPAVSPLPIPNLLEPTFDAEGGANYELKIGKSRHDYRQTDLTDTYSYNDLPVLGPTLRMRTGDSVVI
;
A
#
# COMPACT_ATOMS: atom_id res chain seq x y z
N MET A 1 -30.26 4.09 41.92
CA MET A 1 -29.51 3.01 41.25
C MET A 1 -30.27 2.66 39.99
N VAL A 2 -29.86 3.21 38.84
CA VAL A 2 -30.52 2.97 37.55
C VAL A 2 -29.44 2.38 36.64
N LEU A 3 -29.56 1.09 36.36
CA LEU A 3 -28.78 0.41 35.32
C LEU A 3 -29.37 0.83 33.98
N ALA A 4 -28.64 1.61 33.19
CA ALA A 4 -28.94 1.81 31.78
C ALA A 4 -27.89 1.05 30.96
N THR A 5 -28.20 -0.22 30.69
CA THR A 5 -27.46 -1.05 29.75
C THR A 5 -27.77 -0.53 28.34
N ALA A 6 -26.98 0.42 27.86
CA ALA A 6 -27.10 0.91 26.49
C ALA A 6 -26.61 -0.20 25.53
N CYS A 7 -27.55 -0.71 24.74
CA CYS A 7 -27.31 -1.71 23.71
C CYS A 7 -26.17 -1.30 22.79
N LEU A 8 -25.14 -2.15 22.66
CA LEU A 8 -24.21 -2.12 21.55
C LEU A 8 -24.96 -2.53 20.27
N ALA A 9 -25.69 -1.59 19.67
CA ALA A 9 -26.16 -1.71 18.29
C ALA A 9 -24.99 -1.41 17.36
N GLY A 10 -24.05 -2.34 17.27
CA GLY A 10 -23.05 -2.35 16.20
C GLY A 10 -23.75 -2.69 14.89
N CYS A 11 -24.25 -1.69 14.18
CA CYS A 11 -24.70 -1.86 12.80
C CYS A 11 -23.48 -2.22 11.94
N ALA A 12 -23.26 -3.50 11.73
CA ALA A 12 -22.46 -3.97 10.61
C ALA A 12 -23.25 -3.68 9.32
N THR A 13 -23.18 -2.45 8.82
CA THR A 13 -23.64 -2.13 7.47
C THR A 13 -22.76 -2.89 6.50
N ILE A 14 -23.34 -3.91 5.87
CA ILE A 14 -22.71 -4.60 4.74
C ILE A 14 -22.68 -3.61 3.59
N ASP A 15 -21.50 -3.08 3.31
CA ASP A 15 -21.21 -2.21 2.18
C ASP A 15 -21.32 -3.03 0.89
N ARG A 16 -22.54 -3.16 0.35
CA ARG A 16 -22.80 -3.84 -0.93
C ARG A 16 -22.52 -2.86 -2.06
N VAL A 17 -21.43 -3.09 -2.79
CA VAL A 17 -21.09 -2.36 -4.01
C VAL A 17 -21.51 -3.20 -5.21
N GLU A 18 -22.23 -2.61 -6.18
CA GLU A 18 -22.56 -3.31 -7.43
C GLU A 18 -21.28 -3.54 -8.24
N LEU A 19 -21.12 -4.74 -8.80
CA LEU A 19 -19.90 -5.15 -9.53
C LEU A 19 -19.55 -4.22 -10.70
N ASP A 20 -20.56 -3.59 -11.31
CA ASP A 20 -20.40 -2.71 -12.46
C ASP A 20 -20.22 -1.23 -12.06
N THR A 21 -20.18 -0.92 -10.75
CA THR A 21 -19.90 0.44 -10.28
C THR A 21 -18.47 0.81 -10.66
N PRO A 22 -18.24 1.89 -11.43
CA PRO A 22 -16.89 2.34 -11.75
C PRO A 22 -16.10 2.67 -10.48
N ALA A 23 -14.83 2.28 -10.46
CA ALA A 23 -13.94 2.66 -9.37
C ALA A 23 -13.81 4.20 -9.30
N VAL A 24 -13.87 4.75 -8.09
CA VAL A 24 -13.81 6.20 -7.84
C VAL A 24 -12.41 6.75 -8.16
N SER A 25 -11.38 5.91 -8.09
CA SER A 25 -10.00 6.22 -8.49
C SER A 25 -9.46 5.19 -9.47
N PRO A 26 -8.56 5.60 -10.38
CA PRO A 26 -7.80 4.65 -11.19
C PRO A 26 -6.87 3.82 -10.29
N LEU A 27 -6.56 2.61 -10.74
CA LEU A 27 -5.57 1.75 -10.08
C LEU A 27 -4.18 2.41 -10.15
N PRO A 28 -3.52 2.71 -9.02
CA PRO A 28 -2.18 3.28 -9.04
C PRO A 28 -1.17 2.27 -9.59
N ILE A 29 -0.26 2.74 -10.43
CA ILE A 29 0.91 1.98 -10.88
C ILE A 29 2.11 2.49 -10.10
N PRO A 30 2.76 1.65 -9.27
CA PRO A 30 3.93 2.10 -8.51
C PRO A 30 5.12 2.41 -9.42
N ASN A 31 5.88 3.45 -9.05
CA ASN A 31 7.09 3.83 -9.75
C ASN A 31 8.12 2.70 -9.75
N LEU A 32 8.90 2.59 -10.82
CA LEU A 32 10.04 1.70 -10.90
C LEU A 32 11.19 2.24 -10.04
N LEU A 33 11.78 1.41 -9.18
CA LEU A 33 13.05 1.72 -8.52
C LEU A 33 14.20 1.35 -9.46
N GLU A 34 15.06 2.32 -9.75
CA GLU A 34 16.28 2.06 -10.51
C GLU A 34 17.38 1.56 -9.56
N PRO A 35 18.05 0.43 -9.88
CA PRO A 35 19.17 -0.07 -9.08
C PRO A 35 20.43 0.79 -9.29
N THR A 36 21.33 0.72 -8.32
CA THR A 36 22.75 1.01 -8.56
C THR A 36 23.47 -0.28 -8.92
N PHE A 37 24.57 -0.18 -9.68
CA PHE A 37 25.35 -1.35 -10.09
C PHE A 37 26.74 -1.32 -9.45
N ASP A 38 27.21 -2.46 -8.95
CA ASP A 38 28.59 -2.63 -8.51
C ASP A 38 29.55 -2.82 -9.70
N ALA A 39 30.85 -2.98 -9.42
CA ALA A 39 31.89 -3.14 -10.44
C ALA A 39 31.76 -4.45 -11.23
N GLU A 40 31.14 -5.47 -10.62
CA GLU A 40 30.88 -6.79 -11.19
C GLU A 40 29.54 -6.85 -11.94
N GLY A 41 28.75 -5.77 -11.91
CA GLY A 41 27.45 -5.65 -12.57
C GLY A 41 26.26 -6.15 -11.74
N GLY A 42 26.44 -6.40 -10.44
CA GLY A 42 25.36 -6.73 -9.50
C GLY A 42 24.44 -5.54 -9.23
N ALA A 43 23.14 -5.77 -9.30
CA ALA A 43 22.10 -4.76 -9.07
C ALA A 43 21.82 -4.61 -7.57
N ASN A 44 21.91 -3.39 -7.05
CA ASN A 44 21.69 -3.05 -5.65
C ASN A 44 20.46 -2.14 -5.55
N TYR A 45 19.48 -2.54 -4.74
CA TYR A 45 18.28 -1.77 -4.45
C TYR A 45 18.28 -1.33 -2.99
N GLU A 46 18.00 -0.05 -2.74
CA GLU A 46 17.83 0.45 -1.37
C GLU A 46 16.35 0.60 -1.05
N LEU A 47 15.87 -0.22 -0.11
CA LEU A 47 14.49 -0.17 0.40
C LEU A 47 14.46 0.29 1.86
N LYS A 48 13.69 1.34 2.14
CA LYS A 48 13.46 1.87 3.48
C LYS A 48 12.00 1.71 3.88
N ILE A 49 11.75 0.93 4.92
CA ILE A 49 10.40 0.81 5.48
C ILE A 49 10.11 1.99 6.42
N GLY A 50 8.95 2.61 6.24
CA GLY A 50 8.51 3.75 7.03
C GLY A 50 7.00 3.74 7.29
N LYS A 51 6.58 4.56 8.25
CA LYS A 51 5.15 4.87 8.44
C LYS A 51 4.69 5.80 7.32
N SER A 52 3.49 5.58 6.81
CA SER A 52 2.88 6.38 5.77
C SER A 52 1.36 6.44 5.95
N ARG A 53 0.66 7.09 5.02
CA ARG A 53 -0.81 7.17 5.00
C ARG A 53 -1.31 7.11 3.56
N HIS A 54 -2.42 6.40 3.33
CA HIS A 54 -3.05 6.29 2.01
C HIS A 54 -4.57 6.38 2.11
N ASP A 55 -5.19 7.00 1.12
CA ASP A 55 -6.64 7.05 0.98
C ASP A 55 -7.10 6.04 -0.07
N TYR A 56 -7.72 4.94 0.39
CA TYR A 56 -8.21 3.88 -0.48
C TYR A 56 -9.56 4.18 -1.11
N ARG A 57 -10.34 5.10 -0.54
CA ARG A 57 -11.77 5.29 -0.87
C ARG A 57 -12.18 6.75 -1.07
N GLN A 58 -11.22 7.68 -1.07
CA GLN A 58 -11.45 9.13 -1.13
C GLN A 58 -12.29 9.64 0.06
N THR A 59 -12.13 9.04 1.23
CA THR A 59 -12.90 9.37 2.43
C THR A 59 -11.99 9.75 3.59
N ASP A 60 -11.05 8.87 3.95
CA ASP A 60 -10.18 9.03 5.11
C ASP A 60 -8.80 8.43 4.86
N LEU A 61 -7.78 9.09 5.42
CA LEU A 61 -6.41 8.60 5.42
C LEU A 61 -6.26 7.40 6.36
N THR A 62 -5.93 6.25 5.79
CA THR A 62 -5.57 5.04 6.53
C THR A 62 -4.07 5.04 6.80
N ASP A 63 -3.67 4.81 8.05
CA ASP A 63 -2.26 4.65 8.40
C ASP A 63 -1.71 3.35 7.79
N THR A 64 -0.54 3.44 7.16
CA THR A 64 0.12 2.34 6.46
C THR A 64 1.59 2.23 6.86
N TYR A 65 2.20 1.09 6.54
CA TYR A 65 3.64 0.95 6.43
C TYR A 65 3.98 0.69 4.97
N SER A 66 5.02 1.35 4.47
CA SER A 66 5.39 1.31 3.05
C SER A 66 6.89 1.46 2.87
N TYR A 67 7.35 1.20 1.65
CA TYR A 67 8.74 1.40 1.26
C TYR A 67 8.95 2.75 0.58
N ASN A 68 10.09 3.37 0.84
CA ASN A 68 10.63 4.55 0.17
C ASN A 68 9.67 5.75 0.21
N ASP A 69 9.08 5.98 1.38
CA ASP A 69 8.16 7.09 1.68
C ASP A 69 6.91 7.16 0.78
N LEU A 70 6.59 6.07 0.07
CA LEU A 70 5.40 5.99 -0.77
C LEU A 70 4.13 5.84 0.09
N PRO A 71 2.95 6.27 -0.38
CA PRO A 71 1.71 6.13 0.38
C PRO A 71 1.30 4.65 0.57
N VAL A 72 1.53 3.81 -0.44
CA VAL A 72 1.12 2.40 -0.47
C VAL A 72 2.00 1.58 -1.45
N LEU A 73 2.04 0.25 -1.28
CA LEU A 73 2.71 -0.77 -2.12
C LEU A 73 4.25 -0.71 -2.25
N GLY A 74 4.90 0.44 -2.05
CA GLY A 74 6.33 0.59 -2.32
C GLY A 74 6.63 0.63 -3.83
N PRO A 75 7.90 0.83 -4.24
CA PRO A 75 8.24 0.89 -5.65
C PRO A 75 8.27 -0.51 -6.28
N THR A 76 8.09 -0.57 -7.59
CA THR A 76 8.28 -1.79 -8.39
C THR A 76 9.77 -2.04 -8.59
N LEU A 77 10.22 -3.29 -8.47
CA LEU A 77 11.58 -3.69 -8.87
C LEU A 77 11.52 -4.42 -10.21
N ARG A 78 12.44 -4.11 -11.14
CA ARG A 78 12.56 -4.81 -12.43
C ARG A 78 13.87 -5.54 -12.49
N MET A 79 13.78 -6.85 -12.66
CA MET A 79 14.91 -7.78 -12.64
C MET A 79 14.80 -8.73 -13.83
N ARG A 80 15.93 -9.25 -14.30
CA ARG A 80 16.00 -10.30 -15.31
C ARG A 80 16.47 -11.60 -14.69
N THR A 81 16.09 -12.72 -15.32
CA THR A 81 16.61 -14.03 -14.92
C THR A 81 18.12 -14.05 -15.09
N GLY A 82 18.83 -14.39 -14.01
CA GLY A 82 20.30 -14.45 -13.99
C GLY A 82 20.98 -13.21 -13.40
N ASP A 83 20.23 -12.16 -13.06
CA ASP A 83 20.81 -11.00 -12.37
C ASP A 83 21.33 -11.40 -10.98
N SER A 84 22.51 -10.88 -10.61
CA SER A 84 22.98 -10.87 -9.23
C SER A 84 22.38 -9.65 -8.54
N VAL A 85 21.68 -9.86 -7.42
CA VAL A 85 20.85 -8.82 -6.80
C VAL A 85 21.08 -8.76 -5.29
N VAL A 86 21.24 -7.54 -4.78
CA VAL A 86 21.17 -7.20 -3.36
C VAL A 86 19.99 -6.24 -3.11
N ILE A 87 19.24 -6.47 -2.03
CA ILE A 87 18.12 -5.65 -1.56
C ILE A 87 18.33 -5.33 -0.08
#